data_AF-A0A950N0T5-F1
#
_entry.id   AF-A0A950N0T5-F1
#
_cell.length_a   1.000
_cell.length_b   1.000
_cell.length_c   1.000
_cell.angle_alpha   90.00
_cell.angle_beta   90.00
_cell.angle_gamma   90.00
#
_symmetry.space_group_name_H-M   'P 1'
#
loop_
_entity.id
_entity.type
_entity.pdbx_description
1 polymer ?
#
loop_
_entity_poly.entity_id
_entity_poly.type
_entity_poly.pdbx_seq_one_letter_code
_entity_poly.pdbx_strand_id
1 'polypeptide(L)'
;MLEAYDPTADVRISIRFLREHASVGEEVEAEIRLPEATGRHRLEILPDREGVRIVGPCEVWVDGPAPAKVRFTCEVPGRGGITVVLRD
;
A
#
# COMPACT_ATOMS: atom_id res chain seq x y z
N MET A 1 3.76 -29.16 6.34
CA MET A 1 2.73 -29.03 5.28
C MET A 1 3.03 -27.71 4.61
N LEU A 2 3.68 -27.72 3.44
CA LEU A 2 3.95 -26.50 2.68
C LEU A 2 2.66 -26.20 1.92
N GLU A 3 1.95 -25.15 2.33
CA GLU A 3 0.83 -24.65 1.53
C GLU A 3 1.40 -24.19 0.19
N ALA A 4 0.92 -24.80 -0.89
CA ALA A 4 1.28 -24.42 -2.24
C ALA A 4 0.78 -22.99 -2.48
N TYR A 5 1.69 -22.11 -2.89
CA TYR A 5 1.33 -20.83 -3.47
C TYR A 5 0.44 -21.11 -4.68
N ASP A 6 -0.85 -20.78 -4.56
CA ASP A 6 -1.79 -20.85 -5.67
C ASP A 6 -1.83 -19.47 -6.35
N PRO A 7 -1.23 -19.31 -7.54
CA PRO A 7 -1.22 -18.04 -8.26
C PRO A 7 -2.61 -17.61 -8.76
N THR A 8 -3.65 -18.43 -8.55
CA THR A 8 -5.04 -18.12 -8.91
C THR A 8 -5.90 -17.67 -7.73
N ALA A 9 -5.36 -17.68 -6.51
CA ALA A 9 -6.06 -17.18 -5.34
C ALA A 9 -6.20 -15.65 -5.41
N ASP A 10 -7.42 -15.14 -5.31
CA ASP A 10 -7.69 -13.71 -5.20
C ASP A 10 -7.00 -13.14 -3.94
N VAL A 11 -5.95 -12.35 -4.11
CA VAL A 11 -5.26 -11.70 -2.98
C VAL A 11 -6.03 -10.44 -2.57
N ARG A 12 -6.60 -10.46 -1.37
CA ARG A 12 -7.28 -9.30 -0.81
C ARG A 12 -6.27 -8.29 -0.24
N ILE A 13 -6.26 -7.08 -0.79
CA ILE A 13 -5.48 -5.95 -0.27
C ILE A 13 -6.44 -4.96 0.42
N SER A 14 -6.16 -4.64 1.67
CA SER A 14 -6.87 -3.62 2.43
C SER A 14 -5.97 -2.41 2.65
N ILE A 15 -6.44 -1.22 2.27
CA ILE A 15 -5.73 0.05 2.47
C ILE A 15 -6.56 0.92 3.40
N ARG A 16 -5.95 1.41 4.47
CA ARG A 16 -6.57 2.35 5.40
C ARG A 16 -5.72 3.61 5.53
N PHE A 17 -6.27 4.76 5.19
CA PHE A 17 -5.65 6.04 5.50
C PHE A 17 -5.84 6.35 6.98
N LEU A 18 -4.76 6.70 7.69
CA LEU A 18 -4.84 7.13 9.08
C LEU A 18 -5.42 8.53 9.21
N ARG A 19 -5.45 9.27 8.09
CA ARG A 19 -6.06 10.58 7.98
C ARG A 19 -6.73 10.73 6.62
N GLU A 20 -8.01 11.10 6.63
CA GLU A 20 -8.81 11.24 5.40
C GLU A 20 -8.70 12.64 4.75
N HIS A 21 -8.25 13.64 5.51
CA HIS A 21 -8.10 15.02 5.06
C HIS A 21 -6.72 15.55 5.43
N ALA A 22 -6.00 16.11 4.46
CA ALA A 22 -4.67 16.68 4.67
C ALA A 22 -4.51 17.94 3.82
N SER A 23 -3.67 18.86 4.29
CA SER A 23 -3.28 20.03 3.50
C SER A 23 -2.29 19.65 2.40
N VAL A 24 -2.17 20.50 1.38
CA VAL A 24 -1.10 20.33 0.37
C VAL A 24 0.26 20.35 1.06
N GLY A 25 1.13 19.39 0.70
CA GLY A 25 2.46 19.20 1.28
C GLY A 25 2.47 18.48 2.63
N GLU A 26 1.31 18.19 3.21
CA GLU A 26 1.21 17.41 4.45
C GLU A 26 1.36 15.91 4.16
N GLU A 27 2.00 15.19 5.07
CA GLU A 27 2.15 13.74 4.96
C GLU A 27 0.89 13.01 5.43
N VAL A 28 0.46 12.03 4.64
CA VAL A 28 -0.59 11.07 4.98
C VAL A 28 0.03 9.69 5.12
N GLU A 29 -0.21 9.05 6.26
CA GLU A 29 0.14 7.66 6.48
C GLU A 29 -1.03 6.76 6.05
N ALA A 30 -0.72 5.74 5.25
CA ALA A 30 -1.62 4.66 4.90
C ALA A 30 -1.08 3.33 5.44
N GLU A 31 -1.98 2.50 5.93
CA GLU A 31 -1.70 1.15 6.38
C GLU A 31 -2.25 0.16 5.36
N ILE A 32 -1.40 -0.75 4.91
CA ILE A 32 -1.70 -1.76 3.90
C ILE A 32 -1.64 -3.13 4.57
N ARG A 33 -2.67 -3.95 4.36
CA ARG A 33 -2.78 -5.29 4.94
C ARG A 33 -3.20 -6.31 3.89
N LEU A 34 -2.64 -7.52 4.00
CA LEU A 34 -3.06 -8.69 3.25
C LEU A 34 -3.65 -9.73 4.22
N PRO A 35 -4.90 -9.54 4.70
CA PRO A 35 -5.45 -10.27 5.85
C PRO A 35 -5.51 -11.80 5.68
N GLU A 36 -5.53 -12.28 4.44
CA GLU A 36 -5.70 -13.69 4.08
C GLU A 36 -4.46 -14.26 3.37
N ALA A 37 -3.41 -13.46 3.20
CA ALA A 37 -2.20 -13.93 2.53
C ALA A 37 -1.39 -14.84 3.46
N THR A 38 -0.89 -15.93 2.89
CA THR A 38 0.14 -16.77 3.50
C THR A 38 1.49 -16.51 2.81
N GLY A 39 2.56 -16.59 3.58
CA GLY A 39 3.92 -16.35 3.07
C GLY A 39 4.27 -14.87 2.88
N ARG A 40 5.38 -14.65 2.17
CA ARG A 40 6.00 -13.34 2.02
C ARG A 40 5.70 -12.75 0.64
N HIS A 41 5.04 -11.60 0.63
CA HIS A 41 4.60 -10.91 -0.58
C HIS A 41 5.36 -9.60 -0.77
N ARG A 42 5.69 -9.26 -2.02
CA ARG A 42 6.27 -7.97 -2.36
C ARG A 42 5.19 -7.04 -2.87
N LEU A 43 5.10 -5.86 -2.26
CA LEU A 43 4.19 -4.81 -2.68
C LEU A 43 4.98 -3.64 -3.21
N GLU A 44 4.55 -3.12 -4.36
CA GLU A 44 5.02 -1.86 -4.90
C GLU A 44 3.95 -0.78 -4.68
N ILE A 45 4.40 0.40 -4.29
CA ILE A 45 3.57 1.55 -3.92
C ILE A 45 3.82 2.66 -4.91
N LEU A 46 2.78 3.03 -5.64
CA LEU A 46 2.82 4.02 -6.69
C LEU A 46 1.91 5.20 -6.35
N PRO A 47 2.24 6.41 -6.79
CA PRO A 47 1.27 7.51 -6.75
C PRO A 47 0.06 7.16 -7.63
N ASP A 48 -1.15 7.52 -7.20
CA ASP A 48 -2.37 7.29 -7.99
C ASP A 48 -2.52 8.27 -9.16
N ARG A 49 -1.85 9.43 -9.08
CA ARG A 49 -1.82 10.46 -10.11
C ARG A 49 -0.61 11.39 -9.97
N GLU A 50 -0.42 12.24 -10.98
CA GLU A 50 0.50 13.36 -10.92
C GLU A 50 0.17 14.33 -9.77
N GLY A 51 1.21 14.78 -9.07
CA GLY A 51 1.11 15.62 -7.89
C GLY A 51 0.91 14.86 -6.58
N VAL A 52 0.87 13.51 -6.60
CA VAL A 52 1.09 12.70 -5.41
C VAL A 52 2.53 12.21 -5.39
N ARG A 53 3.22 12.36 -4.26
CA ARG A 53 4.59 11.90 -4.06
C ARG A 53 4.65 10.91 -2.91
N ILE A 54 5.23 9.74 -3.15
CA ILE A 54 5.53 8.77 -2.10
C ILE A 54 6.75 9.27 -1.32
N VAL A 55 6.58 9.46 -0.01
CA VAL A 55 7.66 9.87 0.91
C VAL A 55 8.42 8.65 1.40
N GLY A 56 7.77 7.49 1.43
CA GLY A 56 8.42 6.19 1.53
C GLY A 56 7.45 5.11 2.02
N PRO A 57 8.00 3.94 2.32
CA PRO A 57 8.73 3.14 1.33
C PRO A 57 7.90 2.98 0.02
N CYS A 58 8.57 3.00 -1.14
CA CYS A 58 7.93 2.72 -2.43
C CYS A 58 7.78 1.21 -2.70
N GLU A 59 8.43 0.39 -1.88
CA GLU A 59 8.36 -1.07 -1.93
C GLU A 59 8.43 -1.64 -0.52
N VAL A 60 7.57 -2.62 -0.23
CA VAL A 60 7.55 -3.30 1.07
C VAL A 60 7.39 -4.79 0.89
N TRP A 61 8.04 -5.56 1.76
CA TRP A 61 7.76 -6.99 1.91
C TRP A 61 6.81 -7.17 3.10
N VAL A 62 5.72 -7.90 2.87
CA VAL A 62 4.71 -8.21 3.88
C VAL A 62 4.70 -9.70 4.13
N ASP A 63 4.82 -10.10 5.39
CA ASP A 63 4.73 -11.50 5.82
C ASP A 63 3.36 -11.75 6.45
N GLY A 64 2.53 -12.50 5.74
CA GLY A 64 1.16 -12.79 6.13
C GLY A 64 0.30 -11.54 6.37
N PRO A 65 -0.50 -11.49 7.46
CA PRO A 65 -1.47 -10.42 7.72
C PRO A 65 -0.87 -9.16 8.37
N ALA A 66 0.46 -9.09 8.56
CA ALA A 66 1.08 -7.95 9.22
C ALA A 66 0.87 -6.64 8.43
N PRO A 67 0.52 -5.52 9.08
CA PRO A 67 0.35 -4.25 8.38
C PRO A 67 1.69 -3.66 7.95
N ALA A 68 1.76 -3.18 6.71
CA ALA A 68 2.82 -2.30 6.23
C ALA A 68 2.34 -0.84 6.25
N LYS A 69 3.23 0.07 6.66
CA LYS A 69 2.95 1.51 6.68
C LYS A 69 3.68 2.21 5.55
N VAL A 70 2.96 3.06 4.85
CA VAL A 70 3.49 3.90 3.77
C VAL A 70 3.07 5.34 3.98
N ARG A 71 3.89 6.26 3.49
CA ARG A 71 3.62 7.70 3.59
C ARG A 71 3.70 8.33 2.22
N PHE A 72 2.73 9.20 1.96
CA PHE A 72 2.70 10.01 0.74
C PHE A 72 2.27 11.43 1.08
N THR A 73 2.48 12.34 0.13
CA THR A 73 2.00 13.72 0.22
C THR A 73 1.35 14.12 -1.11
N CYS A 74 0.46 15.10 -1.07
CA CYS A 74 -0.11 15.72 -2.25
C CYS A 74 0.52 17.10 -2.44
N GLU A 75 1.22 17.30 -3.54
CA GLU A 75 1.87 18.57 -3.90
C GLU A 75 0.92 19.54 -4.61
N VAL A 76 -0.26 19.05 -5.03
CA VAL A 76 -1.32 19.88 -5.62
C VAL A 76 -2.67 19.57 -4.97
N PRO A 77 -3.61 20.54 -4.91
CA PRO A 77 -4.95 20.31 -4.38
C PRO A 77 -5.70 19.19 -5.12
N GLY A 78 -6.63 18.53 -4.42
CA GLY A 78 -7.50 17.49 -4.97
C GLY A 78 -7.40 16.16 -4.22
N ARG A 79 -8.07 15.12 -4.74
CA ARG A 79 -8.02 13.77 -4.17
C ARG A 79 -6.58 13.25 -4.23
N GLY A 80 -6.08 12.73 -3.12
CA GLY A 80 -4.80 12.05 -3.04
C GLY A 80 -4.99 10.57 -2.74
N GLY A 81 -4.09 9.74 -3.24
CA GLY A 81 -4.12 8.32 -2.99
C GLY A 81 -2.85 7.61 -3.44
N ILE A 82 -2.84 6.30 -3.22
CA ILE A 82 -1.76 5.43 -3.65
C ILE A 82 -2.36 4.24 -4.39
N THR A 83 -1.59 3.70 -5.33
CA THR A 83 -1.85 2.41 -5.96
C THR A 83 -0.90 1.38 -5.35
N VAL A 84 -1.43 0.22 -4.96
CA VAL A 84 -0.64 -0.89 -4.41
C VAL A 84 -0.70 -2.03 -5.42
N VAL A 85 0.47 -2.50 -5.84
CA VAL A 85 0.62 -3.59 -6.80
C VAL A 85 1.31 -4.77 -6.11
N LEU A 86 0.68 -5.94 -6.16
CA LEU A 86 1.33 -7.19 -5.77
C LEU A 86 2.33 -7.59 -6.86
N ARG A 87 3.58 -7.89 -6.46
CA ARG A 87 4.66 -8.33 -7.34
C ARG A 87 5.05 -9.76 -6.99
N ASP A 88 5.28 -10.57 -8.02
CA ASP A 88 5.84 -11.93 -7.94
C ASP A 88 7.34 -11.93 -7.67
#